data_AF-A0A7C4MJQ7-F1
#
_entry.id   AF-A0A7C4MJQ7-F1
#
_cell.length_a   1.000
_cell.length_b   1.000
_cell.length_c   1.000
_cell.angle_alpha   90.00
_cell.angle_beta   90.00
_cell.angle_gamma   90.00
#
_symmetry.space_group_name_H-M   'P 1'
#
loop_
_entity.id
_entity.type
_entity.pdbx_description
1 polymer ?
#
loop_
_entity_poly.entity_id
_entity_poly.type
_entity_poly.pdbx_seq_one_letter_code
_entity_poly.pdbx_strand_id
1 'polypeptide(L)'
;AAQRQAEYTKNLGVIIENGEPFLTENIDLYLDDALFDSLRIGESLKGRATTDISISGSGVGLTQQEALVDAQENMKRLQTVLITGSLPVKLHIEKTDNISPTLGNEFIRNTLIVGFISMVLVIGVIMLRYRRFIVSIPVAITLMSEVIILLGAAALIGWNIDLIAIAAIIIAIGTGVDSQLVIIDELSGKHPGQSIGVGWREKIKNAFFIVMASYFTLVVAMIPLMFAGAGLLKGFAITTILGVSIGVFITRPAFAVIAEHLLKNRDEQ
;
A
#
# COMPACT_ATOMS: atom_id res chain seq x y z
N ALA A 1 -22.94 -35.34 -12.62
CA ALA A 1 -21.89 -36.01 -11.81
C ALA A 1 -22.50 -37.03 -10.87
N ALA A 2 -23.41 -36.64 -9.97
CA ALA A 2 -24.07 -37.53 -8.99
C ALA A 2 -24.66 -38.83 -9.58
N GLN A 3 -25.36 -38.77 -10.71
CA GLN A 3 -25.91 -39.96 -11.38
C GLN A 3 -24.83 -40.93 -11.86
N ARG A 4 -23.72 -40.41 -12.41
CA ARG A 4 -22.60 -41.25 -12.85
C ARG A 4 -21.93 -41.94 -11.67
N GLN A 5 -21.72 -41.21 -10.57
CA GLN A 5 -21.16 -41.79 -9.34
C GLN A 5 -22.06 -42.89 -8.77
N ALA A 6 -23.38 -42.69 -8.76
CA ALA A 6 -24.35 -43.71 -8.35
C ALA A 6 -24.24 -44.98 -9.22
N GLU A 7 -24.10 -44.82 -10.53
CA GLU A 7 -23.96 -45.94 -11.46
C GLU A 7 -22.67 -46.75 -11.21
N TYR A 8 -21.53 -46.07 -11.03
CA TYR A 8 -20.24 -46.73 -10.76
C TYR A 8 -20.18 -47.42 -9.40
N THR A 9 -20.88 -46.91 -8.39
CA THR A 9 -20.84 -47.48 -7.03
C THR A 9 -21.83 -48.63 -6.82
N LYS A 10 -22.82 -48.82 -7.71
CA LYS A 10 -23.93 -49.76 -7.51
C LYS A 10 -23.49 -51.21 -7.25
N ASN A 11 -22.42 -51.66 -7.91
CA ASN A 11 -21.96 -53.04 -7.87
C ASN A 11 -20.79 -53.27 -6.89
N LEU A 12 -20.34 -52.23 -6.18
CA LEU A 12 -19.24 -52.35 -5.23
C LEU A 12 -19.65 -53.17 -4.00
N GLY A 13 -18.71 -53.94 -3.46
CA GLY A 13 -18.91 -54.65 -2.20
C GLY A 13 -18.92 -53.70 -1.01
N VAL A 14 -19.29 -54.19 0.17
CA VAL A 14 -19.22 -53.43 1.43
C VAL A 14 -18.23 -54.15 2.35
N ILE A 15 -17.31 -53.38 2.91
CA ILE A 15 -16.34 -53.82 3.92
C ILE A 15 -16.61 -53.06 5.22
N ILE A 16 -16.35 -53.71 6.36
CA ILE A 16 -16.49 -53.08 7.68
C ILE A 16 -15.09 -52.85 8.22
N GLU A 17 -14.77 -51.60 8.53
CA GLU A 17 -13.50 -51.25 9.15
C GLU A 17 -13.74 -50.30 10.31
N ASN A 18 -13.12 -50.58 11.46
CA ASN A 18 -13.31 -49.82 12.70
C ASN A 18 -14.78 -49.65 13.12
N GLY A 19 -15.65 -50.60 12.74
CA GLY A 19 -17.08 -50.60 13.05
C GLY A 19 -17.96 -49.80 12.09
N GLU A 20 -17.38 -49.19 11.04
CA GLU A 20 -18.12 -48.42 10.03
C GLU A 20 -18.12 -49.12 8.66
N PRO A 21 -19.27 -49.14 7.94
CA PRO A 21 -19.38 -49.76 6.63
C PRO A 21 -18.94 -48.82 5.50
N PHE A 22 -17.95 -49.26 4.73
CA PHE A 22 -17.43 -48.57 3.54
C PHE A 22 -17.57 -49.45 2.30
N LEU A 23 -17.50 -48.86 1.11
CA LEU A 23 -17.41 -49.63 -0.13
C LEU A 23 -16.01 -50.23 -0.29
N THR A 24 -15.90 -51.29 -1.10
CA THR A 24 -14.63 -51.99 -1.36
C THR A 24 -13.58 -51.14 -2.05
N GLU A 25 -13.99 -50.09 -2.76
CA GLU A 25 -13.10 -49.22 -3.54
C GLU A 25 -13.13 -47.78 -3.00
N ASN A 26 -12.04 -47.06 -3.22
CA ASN A 26 -11.88 -45.67 -2.81
C ASN A 26 -12.20 -44.68 -3.95
N ILE A 27 -12.41 -43.42 -3.61
CA ILE A 27 -12.38 -42.29 -4.54
C ILE A 27 -10.97 -41.71 -4.51
N ASP A 28 -10.22 -41.95 -5.57
CA ASP A 28 -8.90 -41.36 -5.76
C ASP A 28 -9.04 -39.98 -6.42
N LEU A 29 -8.54 -38.96 -5.75
CA LEU A 29 -8.47 -37.59 -6.23
C LEU A 29 -7.08 -37.37 -6.82
N TYR A 30 -7.04 -36.98 -8.09
CA TYR A 30 -5.79 -36.63 -8.77
C TYR A 30 -5.69 -35.12 -8.96
N LEU A 31 -4.50 -34.57 -8.73
CA LEU A 31 -4.15 -33.18 -9.02
C LEU A 31 -2.88 -33.19 -9.89
N ASP A 32 -2.98 -32.60 -11.08
CA ASP A 32 -1.88 -32.57 -12.07
C ASP A 32 -1.27 -33.97 -12.34
N ASP A 33 -2.15 -34.97 -12.56
CA ASP A 33 -1.81 -36.39 -12.81
C ASP A 33 -1.12 -37.12 -11.63
N ALA A 34 -0.94 -36.46 -10.48
CA ALA A 34 -0.47 -37.08 -9.26
C ALA A 34 -1.65 -37.43 -8.33
N LEU A 35 -1.57 -38.57 -7.63
CA LEU A 35 -2.54 -38.91 -6.59
C LEU A 35 -2.43 -37.88 -5.47
N PHE A 36 -3.49 -37.09 -5.29
CA PHE A 36 -3.58 -36.03 -4.30
C PHE A 36 -4.12 -36.58 -2.97
N ASP A 37 -5.22 -37.34 -3.04
CA ASP A 37 -5.84 -37.96 -1.86
C ASP A 37 -6.67 -39.19 -2.27
N SER A 38 -6.95 -40.10 -1.33
CA SER A 38 -7.79 -41.28 -1.53
C SER A 38 -8.82 -41.38 -0.41
N LEU A 39 -10.09 -41.21 -0.75
CA LEU A 39 -11.19 -41.12 0.19
C LEU A 39 -12.02 -42.40 0.19
N ARG A 40 -12.37 -42.88 1.38
CA ARG A 40 -13.33 -44.00 1.51
C ARG A 40 -14.74 -43.54 1.17
N ILE A 41 -15.50 -44.44 0.56
CA ILE A 41 -16.90 -44.20 0.21
C ILE A 41 -17.77 -44.87 1.26
N GLY A 42 -18.60 -44.09 1.98
CA GLY A 42 -19.57 -44.67 2.91
C GLY A 42 -20.61 -45.52 2.17
N GLU A 43 -21.06 -46.62 2.80
CA GLU A 43 -22.08 -47.52 2.24
C GLU A 43 -23.35 -46.76 1.79
N SER A 44 -23.72 -45.70 2.51
CA SER A 44 -24.90 -44.88 2.25
C SER A 44 -24.94 -44.24 0.85
N LEU A 45 -23.80 -44.17 0.15
CA LEU A 45 -23.66 -43.63 -1.19
C LEU A 45 -23.79 -44.69 -2.30
N LYS A 46 -23.85 -45.98 -1.96
CA LYS A 46 -23.93 -47.08 -2.92
C LYS A 46 -25.15 -46.96 -3.82
N GLY A 47 -24.95 -46.78 -5.13
CA GLY A 47 -26.07 -46.73 -6.07
C GLY A 47 -26.97 -45.51 -5.95
N ARG A 48 -26.61 -44.53 -5.09
CA ARG A 48 -27.46 -43.39 -4.75
C ARG A 48 -26.90 -42.10 -5.31
N ALA A 49 -27.67 -41.41 -6.13
CA ALA A 49 -27.31 -40.08 -6.61
C ALA A 49 -27.59 -39.05 -5.49
N THR A 50 -26.54 -38.44 -4.94
CA THR A 50 -26.64 -37.34 -3.97
C THR A 50 -25.88 -36.12 -4.46
N THR A 51 -26.41 -34.93 -4.16
CA THR A 51 -25.72 -33.64 -4.34
C THR A 51 -25.12 -33.14 -3.03
N ASP A 52 -25.58 -33.67 -1.90
CA ASP A 52 -25.08 -33.34 -0.57
C ASP A 52 -24.10 -34.43 -0.16
N ILE A 53 -22.81 -34.15 -0.34
CA ILE A 53 -21.71 -35.04 0.04
C ILE A 53 -21.01 -34.40 1.25
N SER A 54 -20.89 -35.17 2.32
CA SER A 54 -20.05 -34.81 3.46
C SER A 54 -18.74 -35.59 3.37
N ILE A 55 -17.62 -34.88 3.39
CA ILE A 55 -16.28 -35.47 3.50
C ILE A 55 -15.87 -35.33 4.95
N SER A 56 -15.54 -36.45 5.59
CA SER A 56 -15.06 -36.52 6.96
C SER A 56 -13.75 -37.30 6.99
N GLY A 57 -12.85 -36.92 7.89
CA GLY A 57 -11.53 -37.53 8.03
C GLY A 57 -11.01 -37.37 9.45
N SER A 58 -10.10 -38.26 9.82
CA SER A 58 -9.32 -38.11 11.06
C SER A 58 -8.08 -37.27 10.80
N GLY A 59 -7.58 -36.60 11.83
CA GLY A 59 -6.28 -35.94 11.77
C GLY A 59 -5.29 -36.64 12.68
N VAL A 60 -4.00 -36.40 12.44
CA VAL A 60 -2.90 -37.00 13.18
C VAL A 60 -2.22 -35.97 14.08
N GLY A 61 -1.82 -36.38 15.29
CA GLY A 61 -1.16 -35.51 16.25
C GLY A 61 -0.75 -36.25 17.52
N LEU A 62 0.25 -35.73 18.24
CA LEU A 62 0.66 -36.28 19.54
C LEU A 62 -0.38 -35.95 20.61
N THR A 63 -1.16 -34.90 20.40
CA THR A 63 -2.28 -34.49 21.25
C THR A 63 -3.58 -34.45 20.47
N GLN A 64 -4.71 -34.54 21.19
CA GLN A 64 -6.04 -34.38 20.60
C GLN A 64 -6.19 -33.02 19.89
N GLN A 65 -5.58 -31.97 20.44
CA GLN A 65 -5.65 -30.63 19.86
C GLN A 65 -4.93 -30.55 18.51
N GLU A 66 -3.73 -31.14 18.42
CA GLU A 66 -2.98 -31.23 17.16
C GLU A 66 -3.73 -32.03 16.10
N ALA A 67 -4.29 -33.19 16.48
CA ALA A 67 -5.09 -34.01 15.58
C ALA A 67 -6.33 -33.28 15.05
N LEU A 68 -6.99 -32.45 15.88
CA LEU A 68 -8.12 -31.63 15.42
C LEU A 68 -7.69 -30.53 14.45
N VAL A 69 -6.53 -29.91 14.66
CA VAL A 69 -6.00 -28.87 13.76
C VAL A 69 -5.62 -29.47 12.42
N ASP A 70 -4.92 -30.61 12.42
CA ASP A 70 -4.56 -31.34 11.19
C ASP A 70 -5.80 -31.76 10.40
N ALA A 71 -6.83 -32.32 11.06
CA ALA A 71 -8.10 -32.66 10.42
C ALA A 71 -8.77 -31.44 9.75
N GLN A 72 -8.75 -30.28 10.42
CA GLN A 72 -9.32 -29.04 9.88
C GLN A 72 -8.51 -28.49 8.70
N GLU A 73 -7.18 -28.60 8.72
CA GLU A 73 -6.32 -28.16 7.63
C GLU A 73 -6.53 -29.04 6.39
N ASN A 74 -6.55 -30.36 6.55
CA ASN A 74 -6.83 -31.31 5.47
C ASN A 74 -8.22 -31.08 4.86
N MET A 75 -9.24 -30.88 5.71
CA MET A 75 -10.59 -30.54 5.27
C MET A 75 -10.61 -29.25 4.42
N LYS A 76 -9.97 -28.16 4.88
CA LYS A 76 -9.91 -26.88 4.14
C LYS A 76 -9.15 -27.02 2.82
N ARG A 77 -8.07 -27.80 2.81
CA ARG A 77 -7.25 -28.04 1.63
C ARG A 77 -8.05 -28.79 0.56
N LEU A 78 -8.71 -29.88 0.94
CA LEU A 78 -9.62 -30.64 0.06
C LEU A 78 -10.77 -29.77 -0.45
N GLN A 79 -11.42 -29.04 0.45
CA GLN A 79 -12.51 -28.13 0.11
C GLN A 79 -12.07 -27.09 -0.93
N THR A 80 -10.88 -26.51 -0.77
CA THR A 80 -10.35 -25.52 -1.71
C THR A 80 -10.20 -26.13 -3.10
N VAL A 81 -9.53 -27.28 -3.22
CA VAL A 81 -9.34 -27.96 -4.52
C VAL A 81 -10.67 -28.32 -5.18
N LEU A 82 -11.62 -28.85 -4.42
CA LEU A 82 -12.93 -29.28 -4.93
C LEU A 82 -13.81 -28.10 -5.40
N ILE A 83 -13.76 -26.96 -4.70
CA ILE A 83 -14.55 -25.77 -5.06
C ILE A 83 -13.91 -25.02 -6.23
N THR A 84 -12.58 -24.92 -6.28
CA THR A 84 -11.89 -24.18 -7.35
C THR A 84 -11.93 -24.91 -8.70
N GLY A 85 -12.08 -26.24 -8.68
CA GLY A 85 -12.11 -27.06 -9.88
C GLY A 85 -10.77 -27.10 -10.62
N SER A 86 -10.77 -27.70 -11.80
CA SER A 86 -9.59 -27.78 -12.67
C SER A 86 -9.41 -26.49 -13.47
N LEU A 87 -8.19 -25.98 -13.53
CA LEU A 87 -7.84 -24.90 -14.44
C LEU A 87 -7.85 -25.40 -15.90
N PRO A 88 -8.37 -24.62 -16.87
CA PRO A 88 -8.42 -25.02 -18.27
C PRO A 88 -7.04 -25.04 -18.96
N VAL A 89 -6.01 -24.47 -18.31
CA VAL A 89 -4.64 -24.39 -18.80
C VAL A 89 -3.66 -24.55 -17.65
N LYS A 90 -2.45 -25.07 -17.95
CA LYS A 90 -1.36 -25.13 -16.97
C LYS A 90 -0.79 -23.73 -16.77
N LEU A 91 -0.73 -23.28 -15.51
CA LEU A 91 -0.16 -22.00 -15.14
C LEU A 91 1.29 -22.19 -14.69
N HIS A 92 2.16 -21.25 -15.06
CA HIS A 92 3.51 -21.14 -14.53
C HIS A 92 3.60 -19.87 -13.68
N ILE A 93 4.20 -19.98 -12.50
CA ILE A 93 4.45 -18.83 -11.63
C ILE A 93 5.64 -18.07 -12.19
N GLU A 94 5.39 -16.95 -12.87
CA GLU A 94 6.44 -16.07 -13.42
C GLU A 94 7.22 -15.34 -12.32
N LYS A 95 6.53 -14.93 -11.25
CA LYS A 95 7.13 -14.22 -10.12
C LYS A 95 6.29 -14.41 -8.87
N THR A 96 6.95 -14.65 -7.74
CA THR A 96 6.33 -14.63 -6.41
C THR A 96 7.13 -13.70 -5.51
N ASP A 97 6.49 -12.63 -5.07
CA ASP A 97 7.03 -11.73 -4.06
C ASP A 97 6.29 -11.99 -2.75
N ASN A 98 6.97 -12.58 -1.77
CA ASN A 98 6.42 -12.82 -0.44
C ASN A 98 7.00 -11.81 0.55
N ILE A 99 6.12 -11.05 1.22
CA ILE A 99 6.51 -10.06 2.23
C ILE A 99 6.01 -10.57 3.59
N SER A 100 6.94 -10.75 4.53
CA SER A 100 6.58 -11.18 5.90
C SER A 100 5.81 -10.06 6.62
N PRO A 101 4.75 -10.40 7.40
CA PRO A 101 4.06 -9.44 8.26
C PRO A 101 4.99 -8.68 9.23
N THR A 102 6.07 -9.33 9.68
CA THR A 102 7.08 -8.70 10.56
C THR A 102 7.77 -7.53 9.88
N LEU A 103 8.10 -7.67 8.60
CA LEU A 103 8.77 -6.63 7.81
C LEU A 103 7.84 -5.42 7.60
N GLY A 104 6.53 -5.66 7.47
CA GLY A 104 5.52 -4.61 7.42
C GLY A 104 5.42 -3.79 8.72
N ASN A 105 5.45 -4.47 9.88
CA ASN A 105 5.44 -3.78 11.18
C ASN A 105 6.71 -2.95 11.40
N GLU A 106 7.87 -3.50 11.04
CA GLU A 106 9.13 -2.76 11.09
C GLU A 106 9.11 -1.55 10.15
N PHE A 107 8.54 -1.71 8.96
CA PHE A 107 8.39 -0.63 7.99
C PHE A 107 7.57 0.55 8.53
N ILE A 108 6.42 0.29 9.16
CA ILE A 108 5.59 1.35 9.76
C ILE A 108 6.38 2.08 10.85
N ARG A 109 7.03 1.32 11.75
CA ARG A 109 7.81 1.91 12.85
C ARG A 109 8.95 2.78 12.32
N ASN A 110 9.71 2.25 11.35
CA ASN A 110 10.85 2.94 10.76
C ASN A 110 10.42 4.22 10.03
N THR A 111 9.31 4.15 9.27
CA THR A 111 8.72 5.31 8.59
C THR A 111 8.38 6.44 9.56
N LEU A 112 7.72 6.11 10.68
CA LEU A 112 7.36 7.10 11.69
C LEU A 112 8.59 7.77 12.32
N ILE A 113 9.61 6.97 12.65
CA ILE A 113 10.87 7.46 13.23
C ILE A 113 11.59 8.37 12.23
N VAL A 114 11.78 7.91 10.99
CA VAL A 114 12.48 8.67 9.94
C VAL A 114 11.71 9.96 9.62
N GLY A 115 10.39 9.88 9.46
CA GLY A 115 9.56 11.06 9.22
C GLY A 115 9.66 12.11 10.33
N PHE A 116 9.64 11.67 11.60
CA PHE A 116 9.82 12.55 12.75
C PHE A 116 11.22 13.18 12.77
N ILE A 117 12.28 12.39 12.58
CA ILE A 117 13.66 12.89 12.53
C ILE A 117 13.83 13.90 11.39
N SER A 118 13.34 13.59 10.18
CA SER A 118 13.38 14.50 9.04
C SER A 118 12.68 15.82 9.35
N MET A 119 11.50 15.79 9.97
CA MET A 119 10.77 16.99 10.37
C MET A 119 11.57 17.85 11.35
N VAL A 120 12.13 17.26 12.40
CA VAL A 120 12.95 17.97 13.39
C VAL A 120 14.20 18.57 12.74
N LEU A 121 14.85 17.83 11.84
CA LEU A 121 16.07 18.27 11.18
C LEU A 121 15.81 19.44 10.23
N VAL A 122 14.72 19.39 9.46
CA VAL A 122 14.24 20.50 8.61
C VAL A 122 13.99 21.75 9.45
N ILE A 123 13.22 21.64 10.54
CA ILE A 123 12.93 22.78 11.42
C ILE A 123 14.22 23.34 12.02
N GLY A 124 15.14 22.47 12.45
CA GLY A 124 16.44 22.86 12.99
C GLY A 124 17.29 23.64 12.00
N VAL A 125 17.37 23.18 10.75
CA VAL A 125 18.09 23.88 9.67
C VAL A 125 17.46 25.25 9.38
N ILE A 126 16.14 25.33 9.30
CA ILE A 126 15.43 26.60 9.06
C ILE A 126 15.68 27.58 10.19
N MET A 127 15.60 27.11 11.44
CA MET A 127 15.85 27.92 12.62
C MET A 127 17.30 28.46 12.63
N LEU A 128 18.28 27.63 12.26
CA LEU A 128 19.69 28.04 12.17
C LEU A 128 19.94 29.03 11.03
N ARG A 129 19.28 28.84 9.88
CA ARG A 129 19.43 29.69 8.69
C ARG A 129 18.78 31.06 8.86
N TYR A 130 17.54 31.11 9.35
CA TYR A 130 16.76 32.35 9.46
C TYR A 130 16.92 33.04 10.80
N ARG A 131 17.50 32.36 11.81
CA ARG A 131 17.78 32.87 13.18
C ARG A 131 16.59 33.56 13.86
N ARG A 132 15.35 33.26 13.43
CA ARG A 132 14.13 33.93 13.90
C ARG A 132 12.96 32.96 13.98
N PHE A 133 12.54 32.69 15.22
CA PHE A 133 11.45 31.78 15.56
C PHE A 133 10.10 32.13 14.89
N ILE A 134 9.85 33.42 14.65
CA ILE A 134 8.57 33.90 14.09
C ILE A 134 8.29 33.35 12.69
N VAL A 135 9.33 32.97 11.94
CA VAL A 135 9.23 32.43 10.57
C VAL A 135 9.21 30.89 10.58
N SER A 136 9.90 30.26 11.53
CA SER A 136 10.05 28.80 11.59
C SER A 136 8.76 28.08 12.00
N ILE A 137 7.93 28.67 12.86
CA ILE A 137 6.69 28.04 13.35
C ILE A 137 5.64 27.89 12.23
N PRO A 138 5.29 28.94 11.45
CA PRO A 138 4.37 28.81 10.32
C PRO A 138 4.81 27.75 9.31
N VAL A 139 6.11 27.71 9.00
CA VAL A 139 6.70 26.70 8.11
C VAL A 139 6.41 25.29 8.64
N ALA A 140 6.74 25.03 9.90
CA ALA A 140 6.50 23.72 10.53
C ALA A 140 5.02 23.32 10.48
N ILE A 141 4.10 24.23 10.81
CA ILE A 141 2.65 23.97 10.82
C ILE A 141 2.16 23.66 9.40
N THR A 142 2.58 24.45 8.40
CA THR A 142 2.15 24.21 7.02
C THR A 142 2.70 22.90 6.48
N LEU A 143 3.95 22.55 6.76
CA LEU A 143 4.53 21.25 6.38
C LEU A 143 3.79 20.08 7.01
N MET A 144 3.47 20.18 8.30
CA MET A 144 2.69 19.14 8.99
C MET A 144 1.30 18.98 8.39
N SER A 145 0.66 20.11 8.04
CA SER A 145 -0.63 20.11 7.35
C SER A 145 -0.52 19.49 5.96
N GLU A 146 0.56 19.76 5.22
CA GLU A 146 0.83 19.19 3.89
C GLU A 146 0.93 17.67 3.94
N VAL A 147 1.66 17.13 4.91
CA VAL A 147 1.78 15.68 5.12
C VAL A 147 0.41 15.06 5.43
N ILE A 148 -0.39 15.69 6.30
CA ILE A 148 -1.73 15.19 6.63
C ILE A 148 -2.65 15.20 5.40
N ILE A 149 -2.65 16.27 4.61
CA ILE A 149 -3.47 16.37 3.40
C ILE A 149 -3.02 15.32 2.36
N LEU A 150 -1.72 15.12 2.19
CA LEU A 150 -1.17 14.13 1.28
C LEU A 150 -1.58 12.70 1.68
N LEU A 151 -1.43 12.35 2.96
CA LEU A 151 -1.85 11.05 3.48
C LEU A 151 -3.37 10.87 3.41
N GLY A 152 -4.14 11.92 3.67
CA GLY A 152 -5.59 11.92 3.51
C GLY A 152 -6.02 11.71 2.06
N ALA A 153 -5.39 12.40 1.11
CA ALA A 153 -5.64 12.21 -0.31
C ALA A 153 -5.28 10.79 -0.79
N ALA A 154 -4.14 10.26 -0.34
CA ALA A 154 -3.74 8.89 -0.62
C ALA A 154 -4.77 7.87 -0.09
N ALA A 155 -5.24 8.08 1.14
CA ALA A 155 -6.28 7.23 1.74
C ALA A 155 -7.61 7.29 0.99
N LEU A 156 -8.04 8.47 0.54
CA LEU A 156 -9.29 8.65 -0.22
C LEU A 156 -9.29 7.94 -1.57
N ILE A 157 -8.13 7.88 -2.23
CA ILE A 157 -7.98 7.24 -3.54
C ILE A 157 -7.67 5.73 -3.40
N GLY A 158 -7.44 5.25 -2.18
CA GLY A 158 -6.99 3.87 -1.94
C GLY A 158 -5.58 3.62 -2.47
N TRP A 159 -4.73 4.64 -2.48
CA TRP A 159 -3.35 4.54 -2.96
C TRP A 159 -2.47 3.85 -1.91
N ASN A 160 -1.88 2.71 -2.27
CA ASN A 160 -1.00 1.98 -1.37
C ASN A 160 0.35 2.72 -1.22
N ILE A 161 0.72 3.03 0.02
CA ILE A 161 2.01 3.64 0.33
C ILE A 161 3.02 2.54 0.61
N ASP A 162 3.86 2.25 -0.38
CA ASP A 162 5.02 1.37 -0.25
C ASP A 162 6.30 2.15 0.11
N LEU A 163 7.42 1.44 0.23
CA LEU A 163 8.71 2.04 0.60
C LEU A 163 9.14 3.16 -0.34
N ILE A 164 8.85 3.02 -1.63
CA ILE A 164 9.27 3.97 -2.65
C ILE A 164 8.36 5.20 -2.64
N ALA A 165 7.06 5.00 -2.42
CA ALA A 165 6.11 6.07 -2.19
C ALA A 165 6.52 6.95 -0.99
N ILE A 166 7.09 6.36 0.07
CA ILE A 166 7.60 7.14 1.20
C ILE A 166 8.79 8.03 0.81
N ALA A 167 9.73 7.51 0.01
CA ALA A 167 10.82 8.33 -0.51
C ALA A 167 10.28 9.52 -1.34
N ALA A 168 9.25 9.27 -2.16
CA ALA A 168 8.56 10.32 -2.91
C ALA A 168 7.86 11.36 -1.99
N ILE A 169 7.24 10.92 -0.90
CA ILE A 169 6.64 11.82 0.11
C ILE A 169 7.72 12.70 0.76
N ILE A 170 8.88 12.14 1.11
CA ILE A 170 10.00 12.89 1.69
C ILE A 170 10.49 13.96 0.70
N ILE A 171 10.57 13.63 -0.60
CA ILE A 171 10.91 14.59 -1.65
C ILE A 171 9.84 15.69 -1.74
N ALA A 172 8.56 15.33 -1.71
CA ALA A 172 7.48 16.31 -1.72
C ALA A 172 7.62 17.29 -0.54
N ILE A 173 7.85 16.79 0.67
CA ILE A 173 8.12 17.61 1.87
C ILE A 173 9.32 18.54 1.63
N GLY A 174 10.44 18.02 1.10
CA GLY A 174 11.63 18.82 0.81
C GLY A 174 11.35 19.98 -0.16
N THR A 175 10.61 19.71 -1.24
CA THR A 175 10.19 20.77 -2.18
C THR A 175 9.19 21.74 -1.56
N GLY A 176 8.36 21.29 -0.60
CA GLY A 176 7.44 22.12 0.16
C GLY A 176 8.20 23.15 0.99
N VAL A 177 9.21 22.69 1.75
CA VAL A 177 10.11 23.57 2.52
C VAL A 177 10.79 24.58 1.60
N ASP A 178 11.40 24.11 0.52
CA ASP A 178 12.11 24.96 -0.45
C ASP A 178 11.21 26.08 -0.97
N SER A 179 9.98 25.74 -1.39
CA SER A 179 9.01 26.73 -1.86
C SER A 179 8.61 27.73 -0.78
N GLN A 180 8.45 27.29 0.47
CA GLN A 180 8.13 28.19 1.58
C GLN A 180 9.28 29.18 1.84
N LEU A 181 10.53 28.73 1.74
CA LEU A 181 11.70 29.60 1.88
C LEU A 181 11.79 30.61 0.74
N VAL A 182 11.55 30.19 -0.50
CA VAL A 182 11.48 31.10 -1.66
C VAL A 182 10.41 32.18 -1.45
N ILE A 183 9.22 31.79 -0.97
CA ILE A 183 8.14 32.74 -0.65
C ILE A 183 8.60 33.74 0.43
N ILE A 184 9.19 33.26 1.52
CA ILE A 184 9.70 34.15 2.59
C ILE A 184 10.76 35.12 2.05
N ASP A 185 11.72 34.63 1.26
CA ASP A 185 12.85 35.43 0.78
C ASP A 185 12.40 36.51 -0.20
N GLU A 186 11.48 36.18 -1.11
CA GLU A 186 10.91 37.13 -2.08
C GLU A 186 10.05 38.19 -1.38
N LEU A 187 9.22 37.79 -0.41
CA LEU A 187 8.41 38.71 0.39
C LEU A 187 9.27 39.64 1.26
N SER A 188 10.30 39.10 1.89
CA SER A 188 11.24 39.85 2.73
C SER A 188 12.12 40.83 1.96
N GLY A 189 12.11 40.78 0.62
CA GLY A 189 12.94 41.61 -0.25
C GLY A 189 14.44 41.35 -0.11
N LYS A 190 14.82 40.13 0.31
CA LYS A 190 16.22 39.71 0.41
C LYS A 190 16.81 39.22 -0.92
N HIS A 191 16.03 39.27 -2.00
CA HIS A 191 16.48 38.88 -3.33
C HIS A 191 17.47 39.91 -3.90
N PRO A 192 18.71 39.51 -4.26
CA PRO A 192 19.67 40.40 -4.92
C PRO A 192 19.09 40.87 -6.26
N GLY A 193 18.85 42.18 -6.40
CA GLY A 193 18.31 42.78 -7.62
C GLY A 193 16.85 43.23 -7.56
N GLN A 194 16.16 43.05 -6.43
CA GLN A 194 14.80 43.58 -6.27
C GLN A 194 14.85 45.12 -6.15
N SER A 195 14.16 45.81 -7.07
CA SER A 195 14.08 47.28 -7.04
C SER A 195 13.37 47.75 -5.77
N ILE A 196 13.89 48.80 -5.13
CA ILE A 196 13.28 49.40 -3.94
C ILE A 196 11.90 49.95 -4.35
N GLY A 197 10.81 49.42 -3.78
CA GLY A 197 9.44 49.91 -4.02
C GLY A 197 8.47 48.93 -4.70
N VAL A 198 8.84 47.64 -4.88
CA VAL A 198 7.91 46.62 -5.41
C VAL A 198 6.81 46.31 -4.39
N GLY A 199 5.54 46.47 -4.77
CA GLY A 199 4.38 46.19 -3.92
C GLY A 199 4.20 44.69 -3.60
N TRP A 200 3.55 44.40 -2.47
CA TRP A 200 3.30 43.03 -1.97
C TRP A 200 2.74 42.06 -3.02
N ARG A 201 1.79 42.52 -3.83
CA ARG A 201 1.19 41.73 -4.92
C ARG A 201 2.22 41.23 -5.94
N GLU A 202 3.18 42.07 -6.30
CA GLU A 202 4.19 41.70 -7.29
C GLU A 202 5.23 40.75 -6.67
N LYS A 203 5.60 40.93 -5.39
CA LYS A 203 6.45 39.98 -4.66
C LYS A 203 5.82 38.59 -4.58
N ILE A 204 4.53 38.51 -4.25
CA ILE A 204 3.78 37.23 -4.25
C ILE A 204 3.79 36.61 -5.64
N LYS A 205 3.49 37.39 -6.67
CA LYS A 205 3.48 36.92 -8.06
C LYS A 205 4.85 36.37 -8.49
N ASN A 206 5.95 37.04 -8.14
CA ASN A 206 7.30 36.56 -8.40
C ASN A 206 7.60 35.25 -7.67
N ALA A 207 7.24 35.16 -6.39
CA ALA A 207 7.42 33.94 -5.61
C ALA A 207 6.67 32.76 -6.24
N PHE A 208 5.40 32.97 -6.62
CA PHE A 208 4.60 31.93 -7.27
C PHE A 208 5.09 31.58 -8.68
N PHE A 209 5.69 32.52 -9.40
CA PHE A 209 6.33 32.22 -10.69
C PHE A 209 7.49 31.24 -10.50
N ILE A 210 8.35 31.46 -9.50
CA ILE A 210 9.47 30.56 -9.18
C ILE A 210 8.94 29.19 -8.74
N VAL A 211 7.97 29.16 -7.83
CA VAL A 211 7.36 27.91 -7.32
C VAL A 211 6.72 27.11 -8.45
N MET A 212 5.97 27.75 -9.36
CA MET A 212 5.36 27.08 -10.50
C MET A 212 6.39 26.59 -11.51
N ALA A 213 7.44 27.37 -11.78
CA ALA A 213 8.52 26.94 -12.67
C ALA A 213 9.19 25.67 -12.14
N SER A 214 9.57 25.65 -10.87
CA SER A 214 10.14 24.47 -10.20
C SER A 214 9.19 23.27 -10.23
N TYR A 215 7.89 23.49 -10.01
CA TYR A 215 6.88 22.43 -10.12
C TYR A 215 6.81 21.82 -11.53
N PHE A 216 6.75 22.65 -12.58
CA PHE A 216 6.72 22.14 -13.95
C PHE A 216 8.00 21.37 -14.30
N THR A 217 9.17 21.85 -13.89
CA THR A 217 10.43 21.13 -14.07
C THR A 217 10.38 19.75 -13.40
N LEU A 218 9.87 19.69 -12.17
CA LEU A 218 9.70 18.42 -11.46
C LEU A 218 8.74 17.47 -12.18
N VAL A 219 7.57 17.97 -12.60
CA VAL A 219 6.59 17.14 -13.33
C VAL A 219 7.21 16.58 -14.60
N VAL A 220 7.89 17.42 -15.39
CA VAL A 220 8.58 17.00 -16.62
C VAL A 220 9.66 15.97 -16.33
N ALA A 221 10.43 16.14 -15.24
CA ALA A 221 11.44 15.17 -14.82
C ALA A 221 10.85 13.81 -14.39
N MET A 222 9.60 13.78 -13.93
CA MET A 222 8.92 12.54 -13.52
C MET A 222 8.29 11.77 -14.69
N ILE A 223 8.04 12.43 -15.85
CA ILE A 223 7.43 11.80 -17.03
C ILE A 223 8.21 10.54 -17.47
N PRO A 224 9.55 10.57 -17.68
CA PRO A 224 10.29 9.38 -18.09
C PRO A 224 10.18 8.21 -17.10
N LEU A 225 10.12 8.49 -15.79
CA LEU A 225 10.00 7.46 -14.75
C LEU A 225 8.63 6.78 -14.77
N MET A 226 7.58 7.45 -15.25
CA MET A 226 6.25 6.83 -15.43
C MET A 226 6.25 5.76 -16.53
N PHE A 227 7.13 5.89 -17.52
CA PHE A 227 7.27 4.96 -18.64
C PHE A 227 8.43 3.97 -18.46
N ALA A 228 9.28 4.17 -17.45
CA ALA A 228 10.35 3.23 -17.13
C ALA A 228 9.73 1.88 -16.73
N GLY A 229 10.17 0.79 -17.39
CA GLY A 229 9.59 -0.56 -17.28
C GLY A 229 9.70 -1.26 -15.92
N ALA A 230 10.07 -0.54 -14.86
CA ALA A 230 10.03 -1.03 -13.49
C ALA A 230 8.82 -0.43 -12.76
N GLY A 231 7.83 -1.26 -12.42
CA GLY A 231 6.59 -0.82 -11.74
C GLY A 231 6.83 0.01 -10.47
N LEU A 232 7.96 -0.23 -9.80
CA LEU A 232 8.47 0.52 -8.66
C LEU A 232 8.75 2.01 -8.96
N LEU A 233 9.35 2.33 -10.10
CA LEU A 233 9.67 3.72 -10.48
C LEU A 233 8.42 4.51 -10.88
N LYS A 234 7.42 3.83 -11.43
CA LYS A 234 6.13 4.44 -11.75
C LYS A 234 5.40 4.91 -10.50
N GLY A 235 5.40 4.09 -9.43
CA GLY A 235 4.82 4.45 -8.14
C GLY A 235 5.49 5.69 -7.52
N PHE A 236 6.83 5.76 -7.60
CA PHE A 236 7.60 6.93 -7.18
C PHE A 236 7.17 8.21 -7.91
N ALA A 237 7.11 8.16 -9.25
CA ALA A 237 6.79 9.31 -10.08
C ALA A 237 5.39 9.85 -9.78
N ILE A 238 4.38 8.96 -9.75
CA ILE A 238 3.00 9.33 -9.47
C ILE A 238 2.86 9.93 -8.08
N THR A 239 3.46 9.30 -7.07
CA THR A 239 3.40 9.78 -5.68
C THR A 239 4.09 11.15 -5.52
N THR A 240 5.23 11.35 -6.19
CA THR A 240 5.96 12.62 -6.15
C THR A 240 5.15 13.74 -6.80
N ILE A 241 4.59 13.50 -8.00
CA ILE A 241 3.74 14.47 -8.69
C ILE A 241 2.55 14.84 -7.80
N LEU A 242 1.81 13.84 -7.30
CA LEU A 242 0.63 14.06 -6.47
C LEU A 242 0.97 14.86 -5.20
N GLY A 243 2.06 14.48 -4.52
CA GLY A 243 2.55 15.19 -3.33
C GLY A 243 2.87 16.65 -3.60
N VAL A 244 3.67 16.93 -4.62
CA VAL A 244 4.04 18.30 -4.95
C VAL A 244 2.84 19.10 -5.47
N SER A 245 1.95 18.50 -6.27
CA SER A 245 0.71 19.16 -6.73
C SER A 245 -0.15 19.61 -5.56
N ILE A 246 -0.40 18.74 -4.57
CA ILE A 246 -1.13 19.11 -3.35
C ILE A 246 -0.49 20.31 -2.68
N GLY A 247 0.83 20.30 -2.51
CA GLY A 247 1.51 21.44 -1.92
C GLY A 247 1.33 22.72 -2.74
N VAL A 248 1.52 22.65 -4.08
CA VAL A 248 1.49 23.82 -4.98
C VAL A 248 0.12 24.47 -5.02
N PHE A 249 -0.93 23.66 -5.10
CA PHE A 249 -2.28 24.17 -5.26
C PHE A 249 -2.99 24.47 -3.95
N ILE A 250 -2.52 23.91 -2.82
CA ILE A 250 -3.21 24.05 -1.53
C ILE A 250 -2.32 24.71 -0.47
N THR A 251 -1.19 24.11 -0.11
CA THR A 251 -0.43 24.55 1.08
C THR A 251 0.40 25.80 0.83
N ARG A 252 1.03 25.95 -0.36
CA ARG A 252 1.84 27.12 -0.72
C ARG A 252 1.00 28.42 -0.82
N PRO A 253 -0.20 28.45 -1.45
CA PRO A 253 -1.12 29.59 -1.38
C PRO A 253 -1.48 29.97 0.05
N ALA A 254 -1.84 28.99 0.88
CA ALA A 254 -2.17 29.23 2.28
C ALA A 254 -0.97 29.81 3.05
N PHE A 255 0.23 29.28 2.82
CA PHE A 255 1.46 29.78 3.42
C PHE A 255 1.78 31.21 3.01
N ALA A 256 1.63 31.55 1.73
CA ALA A 256 1.93 32.89 1.23
C ALA A 256 1.09 33.96 1.93
N VAL A 257 -0.20 33.69 2.17
CA VAL A 257 -1.09 34.59 2.91
C VAL A 257 -0.64 34.77 4.37
N ILE A 258 -0.22 33.67 5.01
CA ILE A 258 0.32 33.70 6.39
C ILE A 258 1.62 34.51 6.43
N ALA A 259 2.52 34.26 5.48
CA ALA A 259 3.80 34.95 5.39
C ALA A 259 3.64 36.46 5.10
N GLU A 260 2.72 36.83 4.22
CA GLU A 260 2.37 38.24 3.93
C GLU A 260 1.92 38.96 5.21
N HIS A 261 0.97 38.38 5.96
CA HIS A 261 0.49 38.99 7.22
C HIS A 261 1.61 39.14 8.27
N LEU A 262 2.45 38.12 8.43
CA LEU A 262 3.53 38.12 9.41
C LEU A 262 4.61 39.16 9.09
N LEU A 263 4.94 39.34 7.81
CA LEU A 263 5.96 40.29 7.39
C LEU A 263 5.42 41.72 7.32
N LYS A 264 4.17 41.91 6.88
CA LYS A 264 3.54 43.25 6.82
C LYS A 264 3.36 43.88 8.21
N ASN A 265 2.87 43.12 9.19
CA ASN A 265 2.71 43.60 10.57
C ASN A 265 4.04 44.02 11.23
N ARG A 266 5.17 43.62 10.63
CA ARG A 266 6.50 43.91 11.13
C ARG A 266 7.12 45.16 10.50
N ASP A 267 6.72 45.53 9.29
CA ASP A 267 7.14 46.79 8.67
C ASP A 267 6.37 47.99 9.26
N GLU A 268 5.26 47.74 9.94
CA GLU A 268 4.44 48.74 10.64
C GLU A 268 4.90 49.00 12.10
N GLN A 269 5.92 48.29 12.61
CA GLN A 269 6.53 48.47 13.94
C GLN A 269 7.97 48.98 13.86
#